data_AF-A0A1K1NLD9-F1
#
_entry.id   AF-A0A1K1NLD9-F1
#
_cell.length_a   1.000
_cell.length_b   1.000
_cell.length_c   1.000
_cell.angle_alpha   90.00
_cell.angle_beta   90.00
_cell.angle_gamma   90.00
#
_symmetry.space_group_name_H-M   'P 1'
#
loop_
_entity.id
_entity.type
_entity.pdbx_description
1 polymer ?
#
loop_
_entity_poly.entity_id
_entity_poly.type
_entity_poly.pdbx_seq_one_letter_code
_entity_poly.pdbx_strand_id
1 'polypeptide(L)'
;MAAAPDRRQRLLGAMGITPWRLRVGGVAPEPEVAPANDTARGGSAVCVVVLPAGCSERELDLVGRALRAYGAVTGRAARLEVGERGLGDVPAARAYLVFGEAQARALGRDLPAAVMSAAQIVLVDTPSAILVDPAAKRRLWNGLRALGPTLRGA
;
A
#
# COMPACT_ATOMS: atom_id res chain seq x y z
N MET A 1 -14.67 -13.77 31.69
CA MET A 1 -15.79 -14.73 31.66
C MET A 1 -16.39 -14.76 30.24
N ALA A 2 -15.79 -15.53 29.33
CA ALA A 2 -16.02 -15.45 27.87
C ALA A 2 -16.99 -16.53 27.35
N ALA A 3 -18.25 -16.52 27.79
CA ALA A 3 -19.29 -17.48 27.38
C ALA A 3 -20.19 -17.01 26.21
N ALA A 4 -19.97 -15.78 25.72
CA ALA A 4 -20.81 -15.14 24.71
C ALA A 4 -20.69 -15.66 23.26
N PRO A 5 -19.51 -16.06 22.74
CA PRO A 5 -19.38 -16.40 21.31
C PRO A 5 -20.05 -17.76 20.99
N ASP A 6 -19.97 -18.74 21.88
CA ASP A 6 -20.49 -20.09 21.65
C ASP A 6 -22.02 -20.17 21.68
N ARG A 7 -22.67 -19.29 22.47
CA ARG A 7 -24.14 -19.19 22.48
C ARG A 7 -24.65 -18.55 21.19
N ARG A 8 -23.98 -17.49 20.72
CA ARG A 8 -24.34 -16.80 19.48
C ARG A 8 -24.18 -17.71 18.27
N GLN A 9 -23.10 -18.48 18.19
CA GLN A 9 -22.86 -19.41 17.09
C GLN A 9 -23.95 -20.50 17.01
N ARG A 10 -24.39 -21.03 18.16
CA ARG A 10 -25.49 -22.01 18.24
C ARG A 10 -26.83 -21.46 17.77
N LEU A 11 -27.18 -20.24 18.18
CA LEU A 11 -28.41 -19.57 17.74
C LEU A 11 -28.41 -19.30 16.23
N LEU A 12 -27.28 -18.85 15.68
CA LEU A 12 -27.14 -18.63 14.24
C LEU A 12 -27.29 -19.95 13.46
N GLY A 13 -26.67 -21.04 13.95
CA GLY A 13 -26.83 -22.36 13.37
C GLY A 13 -28.27 -22.87 13.41
N ALA A 14 -29.00 -22.67 14.51
CA ALA A 14 -30.41 -23.05 14.63
C ALA A 14 -31.33 -22.30 13.64
N MET A 15 -30.95 -21.08 13.23
CA MET A 15 -31.65 -20.30 12.20
C MET A 15 -31.20 -20.66 10.77
N GLY A 16 -30.34 -21.66 10.59
CA GLY A 16 -29.78 -22.03 9.28
C GLY A 16 -28.74 -21.04 8.74
N ILE A 17 -28.21 -20.16 9.58
CA ILE A 17 -27.21 -19.16 9.19
C ILE A 17 -25.81 -19.72 9.48
N THR A 18 -25.00 -19.83 8.43
CA THR A 18 -23.58 -20.23 8.56
C THR A 18 -22.69 -18.98 8.61
N PRO A 19 -22.19 -18.56 9.79
CA PRO A 19 -21.37 -17.36 9.90
C PRO A 19 -19.97 -17.60 9.33
N TRP A 20 -19.57 -16.81 8.34
CA TRP A 20 -18.20 -16.78 7.84
C TRP A 20 -17.32 -15.99 8.81
N ARG A 21 -16.32 -16.65 9.40
CA ARG A 21 -15.31 -15.97 10.22
C ARG A 21 -14.12 -15.58 9.35
N LEU A 22 -13.65 -14.35 9.52
CA LEU A 22 -12.36 -13.93 9.00
C LEU A 22 -11.28 -14.86 9.59
N ARG A 23 -10.42 -15.39 8.71
CA ARG A 23 -9.17 -16.03 9.13
C ARG A 23 -8.25 -14.94 9.66
N VAL A 24 -8.32 -14.66 10.96
CA VAL A 24 -7.32 -13.85 11.62
C VAL A 24 -6.13 -14.78 11.85
N GLY A 25 -5.16 -14.75 10.94
CA GLY A 25 -3.83 -15.30 11.23
C GLY A 25 -3.31 -14.57 12.46
N GLY A 26 -2.79 -15.29 13.44
CA GLY A 26 -2.33 -14.71 14.70
C GLY A 26 -1.35 -13.57 14.41
N VAL A 27 -1.81 -12.34 14.58
CA VAL A 27 -0.94 -11.18 14.64
C VAL A 27 -0.24 -11.31 15.98
N ALA A 28 1.05 -11.65 15.95
CA ALA A 28 1.91 -11.53 17.12
C ALA A 28 1.71 -10.12 17.70
N PRO A 29 1.63 -9.95 19.03
CA PRO A 29 1.41 -8.64 19.62
C PRO A 29 2.47 -7.67 19.10
N GLU A 30 2.04 -6.67 18.33
CA GLU A 30 2.91 -5.57 17.89
C GLU A 30 3.40 -4.85 19.16
N PRO A 31 4.71 -4.63 19.32
CA PRO A 31 5.20 -3.76 20.39
C PRO A 31 4.62 -2.36 20.18
N GLU A 32 4.33 -1.69 21.29
CA GLU A 32 3.81 -0.33 21.35
C GLU A 32 4.66 0.61 20.49
N VAL A 33 4.12 1.00 19.33
CA VAL A 33 4.83 1.85 18.37
C VAL A 33 4.70 3.29 18.83
N ALA A 34 5.80 3.83 19.38
CA ALA A 34 6.00 5.25 19.59
C ALA A 34 5.76 6.04 18.28
N PRO A 35 5.27 7.29 18.34
CA PRO A 35 4.90 8.05 17.15
C PRO A 35 6.09 8.16 16.19
N ALA A 36 5.96 7.55 15.03
CA ALA A 36 6.98 7.48 13.97
C ALA A 36 7.09 8.80 13.19
N ASN A 37 7.30 9.91 13.90
CA ASN A 37 7.77 11.16 13.29
C ASN A 37 9.30 11.20 13.13
N ASP A 38 10.01 10.15 13.54
CA ASP A 38 11.41 10.01 13.20
C ASP A 38 11.57 9.33 11.85
N THR A 39 12.09 10.11 10.92
CA THR A 39 12.71 9.68 9.68
C THR A 39 13.56 8.43 9.90
N ALA A 40 13.02 7.26 9.55
CA ALA A 40 13.79 6.03 9.48
C ALA A 40 14.75 6.10 8.27
N ARG A 41 15.83 6.87 8.44
CA ARG A 41 17.04 6.74 7.64
C ARG A 41 17.71 5.43 8.04
N GLY A 42 17.58 4.40 7.22
CA GLY A 42 18.42 3.20 7.30
C GLY A 42 17.72 1.83 7.20
N GLY A 43 16.39 1.76 7.19
CA GLY A 43 15.67 0.49 6.96
C GLY A 43 15.24 0.35 5.50
N SER A 44 15.55 -0.78 4.85
CA SER A 44 14.98 -1.06 3.52
C SER A 44 13.46 -1.08 3.61
N ALA A 45 12.81 -0.16 2.90
CA ALA A 45 11.36 -0.05 2.91
C ALA A 45 10.76 -1.22 2.12
N VAL A 46 9.69 -1.84 2.63
CA VAL A 46 9.05 -2.94 1.89
C VAL A 46 8.32 -2.41 0.65
N CYS A 47 7.68 -1.24 0.77
CA CYS A 47 6.94 -0.59 -0.30
C CYS A 47 7.11 0.92 -0.23
N VAL A 48 7.37 1.54 -1.39
CA VAL A 48 7.44 2.99 -1.56
C VAL A 48 6.44 3.40 -2.64
N VAL A 49 5.69 4.47 -2.36
CA VAL A 49 4.68 5.03 -3.24
C VAL A 49 5.15 6.39 -3.74
N VAL A 50 5.20 6.55 -5.06
CA VAL A 50 5.66 7.78 -5.73
C VAL A 50 4.46 8.49 -6.36
N LEU A 51 4.19 9.70 -5.90
CA LEU A 51 3.03 10.52 -6.29
C LEU A 51 3.48 11.77 -7.08
N PRO A 52 2.63 12.28 -7.99
CA PRO A 52 2.82 13.60 -8.57
C PRO A 52 2.78 14.68 -7.47
N ALA A 53 3.59 15.73 -7.61
CA ALA A 53 3.43 16.93 -6.81
C ALA A 53 2.07 17.60 -7.07
N GLY A 54 1.52 18.24 -6.03
CA GLY A 54 0.27 19.01 -6.14
C GLY A 54 -1.01 18.18 -6.20
N CYS A 55 -0.98 16.94 -5.70
CA CYS A 55 -2.20 16.16 -5.52
C CYS A 55 -3.15 16.85 -4.53
N SER A 56 -4.42 16.96 -4.91
CA SER A 56 -5.48 17.44 -4.02
C SER A 56 -5.70 16.48 -2.85
N GLU A 57 -6.24 17.01 -1.74
CA GLU A 57 -6.55 16.19 -0.56
C GLU A 57 -7.43 14.99 -0.92
N ARG A 58 -8.41 15.18 -1.81
CA ARG A 58 -9.33 14.13 -2.26
C ARG A 58 -8.62 13.00 -3.00
N GLU A 59 -7.61 13.31 -3.80
CA GLU A 59 -6.77 12.34 -4.50
C GLU A 59 -5.94 11.53 -3.51
N LEU A 60 -5.26 12.22 -2.59
CA LEU A 60 -4.46 11.60 -1.53
C LEU A 60 -5.30 10.71 -0.62
N ASP A 61 -6.54 11.12 -0.35
CA ASP A 61 -7.52 10.37 0.41
C ASP A 61 -7.97 9.10 -0.30
N LEU A 62 -8.25 9.19 -1.60
CA LEU A 62 -8.61 8.03 -2.41
C LEU A 62 -7.47 7.03 -2.44
N VAL A 63 -6.25 7.49 -2.75
CA VAL A 63 -5.06 6.64 -2.81
C VAL A 63 -4.80 6.03 -1.43
N GLY A 64 -4.87 6.83 -0.37
CA GLY A 64 -4.70 6.36 1.00
C GLY A 64 -5.70 5.28 1.39
N ARG A 65 -6.99 5.46 1.03
CA ARG A 65 -8.02 4.44 1.25
C ARG A 65 -7.77 3.17 0.44
N ALA A 66 -7.38 3.30 -0.83
CA ALA A 66 -7.08 2.16 -1.70
C ALA A 66 -5.89 1.33 -1.17
N LEU A 67 -4.83 2.00 -0.74
CA LEU A 67 -3.64 1.35 -0.18
C LEU A 67 -3.93 0.66 1.16
N ARG A 68 -4.71 1.31 2.03
CA ARG A 68 -5.14 0.72 3.31
C ARG A 68 -6.08 -0.47 3.10
N ALA A 69 -6.95 -0.41 2.09
CA ALA A 69 -7.86 -1.51 1.75
C ALA A 69 -7.13 -2.75 1.22
N TYR A 70 -5.98 -2.56 0.56
CA TYR A 70 -5.17 -3.67 0.08
C TYR A 70 -4.41 -4.39 1.21
N GLY A 71 -3.87 -3.64 2.17
CA GLY A 71 -3.21 -4.22 3.34
C GLY A 71 -2.41 -3.23 4.19
N ALA A 72 -1.95 -3.68 5.36
CA ALA A 72 -1.19 -2.86 6.31
C ALA A 72 0.17 -2.41 5.74
N VAL A 73 0.84 -3.26 4.97
CA VAL A 73 2.16 -2.95 4.36
C VAL A 73 2.06 -1.80 3.37
N THR A 74 1.07 -1.84 2.46
CA THR A 74 0.83 -0.74 1.51
C THR A 74 0.22 0.49 2.19
N GLY A 75 -0.60 0.30 3.23
CA GLY A 75 -1.15 1.40 4.01
C GLY A 75 -0.11 2.20 4.80
N ARG A 76 0.99 1.55 5.22
CA ARG A 76 2.14 2.14 5.93
C ARG A 76 3.32 2.49 5.00
N ALA A 77 3.16 2.30 3.68
CA ALA A 77 4.23 2.57 2.72
C ALA A 77 4.65 4.05 2.76
N ALA A 78 5.96 4.30 2.59
CA ALA A 78 6.48 5.66 2.49
C ALA A 78 5.94 6.34 1.23
N ARG A 79 5.52 7.60 1.35
CA ARG A 79 5.00 8.39 0.23
C ARG A 79 6.02 9.44 -0.15
N LEU A 80 6.39 9.46 -1.42
CA LEU A 80 7.32 10.43 -1.99
C LEU A 80 6.59 11.23 -3.05
N GLU A 81 6.74 12.54 -3.01
CA GLU A 81 6.23 13.44 -4.03
C GLU A 81 7.35 13.82 -4.98
N VAL A 82 7.08 13.75 -6.28
CA VAL A 82 8.04 14.18 -7.30
C VAL A 82 7.97 15.69 -7.44
N GLY A 83 8.88 16.40 -6.77
CA GLY A 83 9.01 17.85 -6.91
C GLY A 83 9.78 18.26 -8.18
N GLU A 84 9.88 19.57 -8.42
CA GLU A 84 10.58 20.18 -9.57
C GLU A 84 12.04 19.73 -9.75
N ARG A 85 12.69 19.28 -8.66
CA ARG A 85 14.09 18.82 -8.67
C ARG A 85 14.24 17.30 -8.80
N GLY A 86 13.14 16.55 -8.86
CA GLY A 86 13.12 15.09 -8.86
C GLY A 86 12.77 14.49 -7.50
N LEU A 87 13.02 13.19 -7.34
CA LEU A 87 12.69 12.45 -6.12
C LEU A 87 13.70 12.63 -4.97
N GLY A 88 14.84 13.29 -5.20
CA GLY A 88 15.85 13.48 -4.17
C GLY A 88 16.46 12.15 -3.70
N ASP A 89 16.51 11.92 -2.39
CA ASP A 89 17.03 10.68 -1.78
C ASP A 89 15.92 9.63 -1.72
N VAL A 90 15.98 8.63 -2.62
CA VAL A 90 14.98 7.56 -2.69
C VAL A 90 15.43 6.38 -1.83
N PRO A 91 14.67 6.02 -0.77
CA PRO A 91 14.97 4.84 0.03
C PRO A 91 14.89 3.57 -0.81
N ALA A 92 15.86 2.68 -0.62
CA ALA A 92 15.89 1.38 -1.30
C ALA A 92 14.75 0.48 -0.81
N ALA A 93 13.90 0.05 -1.75
CA ALA A 93 12.71 -0.72 -1.47
C ALA A 93 12.53 -1.93 -2.38
N ARG A 94 11.81 -2.94 -1.89
CA ARG A 94 11.51 -4.16 -2.66
C ARG A 94 10.43 -3.93 -3.73
N ALA A 95 9.52 -3.00 -3.48
CA ALA A 95 8.44 -2.64 -4.38
C ALA A 95 8.24 -1.13 -4.48
N TYR A 96 8.15 -0.62 -5.70
CA TYR A 96 7.82 0.78 -6.00
C TYR A 96 6.49 0.84 -6.74
N LEU A 97 5.56 1.61 -6.20
CA LEU A 97 4.30 1.94 -6.86
C LEU A 97 4.36 3.37 -7.37
N VAL A 98 4.31 3.54 -8.69
CA VAL A 98 4.53 4.85 -9.31
C VAL A 98 3.27 5.31 -10.03
N PHE A 99 2.79 6.50 -9.65
CA PHE A 99 1.58 7.09 -10.23
C PHE A 99 1.97 8.05 -11.37
N GLY A 100 1.82 7.57 -12.60
CA GLY A 100 2.08 8.31 -13.84
C GLY A 100 3.46 8.05 -14.47
N GLU A 101 3.54 8.20 -15.79
CA GLU A 101 4.77 7.91 -16.55
C GLU A 101 5.88 8.92 -16.26
N ALA A 102 5.54 10.19 -16.04
CA ALA A 102 6.53 11.23 -15.73
C ALA A 102 7.28 10.91 -14.43
N GLN A 103 6.55 10.38 -13.44
CA GLN A 103 7.07 9.95 -12.15
C GLN A 103 7.94 8.70 -12.30
N ALA A 104 7.59 7.79 -13.20
CA ALA A 104 8.42 6.61 -13.48
C ALA A 104 9.75 6.98 -14.14
N ARG A 105 9.76 7.98 -15.04
CA ARG A 105 11.00 8.51 -15.60
C ARG A 105 11.85 9.22 -14.55
N ALA A 106 11.24 10.01 -13.66
CA ALA A 106 11.94 10.64 -12.56
C ALA A 106 12.56 9.61 -11.61
N LEU A 107 11.82 8.56 -11.26
CA LEU A 107 12.32 7.45 -10.45
C LEU A 107 13.50 6.75 -11.15
N GLY A 108 13.40 6.47 -12.44
CA GLY A 108 14.48 5.82 -13.20
C GLY A 108 15.75 6.65 -13.30
N ARG A 109 15.67 7.99 -13.19
CA ARG A 109 16.83 8.88 -13.17
C ARG A 109 17.52 8.91 -11.80
N ASP A 110 16.73 8.90 -10.73
CA ASP A 110 17.21 9.17 -9.37
C ASP A 110 17.51 7.86 -8.59
N LEU A 111 17.02 6.71 -9.06
CA LEU A 111 17.22 5.41 -8.40
C LEU A 111 18.55 4.75 -8.81
N PRO A 112 19.36 4.23 -7.87
CA PRO A 112 20.55 3.46 -8.19
C PRO A 112 20.23 2.19 -9.01
N ALA A 113 21.03 1.91 -10.04
CA ALA A 113 20.81 0.78 -10.95
C ALA A 113 20.72 -0.60 -10.26
N ALA A 114 21.48 -0.79 -9.17
CA ALA A 114 21.43 -2.01 -8.37
C ALA A 114 20.06 -2.24 -7.71
N VAL A 115 19.41 -1.16 -7.23
CA VAL A 115 18.06 -1.23 -6.64
C VAL A 115 17.02 -1.38 -7.74
N MET A 116 17.18 -0.67 -8.86
CA MET A 116 16.26 -0.75 -10.00
C MET A 116 16.14 -2.17 -10.57
N SER A 117 17.25 -2.91 -10.62
CA SER A 117 17.27 -4.30 -11.11
C SER A 117 16.63 -5.30 -10.14
N ALA A 118 16.73 -5.04 -8.83
CA ALA A 118 16.23 -5.94 -7.80
C ALA A 118 14.77 -5.66 -7.39
N ALA A 119 14.27 -4.45 -7.63
CA ALA A 119 12.96 -4.01 -7.17
C ALA A 119 11.85 -4.25 -8.20
N GLN A 120 10.64 -4.57 -7.72
CA GLN A 120 9.46 -4.60 -8.56
C GLN A 120 8.87 -3.19 -8.71
N ILE A 121 8.85 -2.67 -9.94
CA ILE A 121 8.29 -1.34 -10.25
C ILE A 121 6.95 -1.52 -10.97
N VAL A 122 5.88 -0.99 -10.37
CA VAL A 122 4.53 -1.03 -10.97
C VAL A 122 4.09 0.39 -11.29
N LEU A 123 3.85 0.63 -12.58
CA LEU A 123 3.28 1.87 -13.10
C LEU A 123 1.76 1.82 -13.01
N VAL A 124 1.17 2.89 -12.48
CA VAL A 124 -0.28 3.09 -12.39
C VAL A 124 -0.65 4.47 -12.95
N ASP A 125 -1.90 4.62 -13.39
CA ASP A 125 -2.48 5.89 -13.80
C ASP A 125 -2.32 6.98 -12.72
N THR A 126 -2.37 8.25 -13.12
CA THR A 126 -2.29 9.37 -12.19
C THR A 126 -3.49 9.43 -11.24
N PRO A 127 -3.36 10.03 -10.04
CA PRO A 127 -4.45 10.12 -9.07
C PRO A 127 -5.69 10.84 -9.62
N SER A 128 -5.47 11.85 -10.46
CA SER A 128 -6.51 12.59 -11.18
C SER A 128 -7.31 11.70 -12.13
N ALA A 129 -6.63 10.85 -12.91
CA ALA A 129 -7.28 9.89 -13.79
C ALA A 129 -8.05 8.82 -12.99
N ILE A 130 -7.50 8.37 -11.86
CA ILE A 130 -8.14 7.39 -10.98
C ILE A 130 -9.43 7.94 -10.36
N LEU A 131 -9.50 9.25 -10.07
CA LEU A 131 -10.73 9.86 -9.55
C LEU A 131 -11.88 9.79 -10.56
N VAL A 132 -11.58 10.09 -11.83
CA VAL A 132 -12.59 10.29 -12.88
C VAL A 132 -12.93 8.98 -13.60
N ASP A 133 -11.94 8.14 -13.91
CA ASP A 133 -12.11 6.95 -14.74
C ASP A 133 -12.27 5.66 -13.89
N PRO A 134 -13.41 4.95 -13.99
CA PRO A 134 -13.59 3.64 -13.37
C PRO A 134 -12.59 2.58 -13.87
N ALA A 135 -12.15 2.65 -15.13
CA ALA A 135 -11.18 1.70 -15.67
C ALA A 135 -9.80 1.89 -15.03
N ALA A 136 -9.41 3.14 -14.74
CA ALA A 136 -8.19 3.45 -13.99
C ALA A 136 -8.21 2.87 -12.56
N LYS A 137 -9.35 2.88 -11.88
CA LYS A 137 -9.50 2.21 -10.56
C LYS A 137 -9.27 0.70 -10.67
N ARG A 138 -9.77 0.06 -11.73
CA ARG A 138 -9.54 -1.37 -11.97
C ARG A 138 -8.07 -1.66 -12.29
N ARG A 139 -7.41 -0.81 -13.10
CA ARG A 139 -5.97 -0.92 -13.39
C ARG A 139 -5.13 -0.75 -12.13
N LEU A 140 -5.44 0.22 -11.27
CA LEU A 140 -4.83 0.36 -9.94
C LEU A 140 -4.96 -0.93 -9.13
N TRP A 141 -6.17 -1.50 -9.03
CA TRP A 141 -6.38 -2.71 -8.25
C TRP A 141 -5.61 -3.92 -8.81
N ASN A 142 -5.52 -4.03 -10.13
CA ASN A 142 -4.72 -5.07 -10.78
C ASN A 142 -3.22 -4.88 -10.53
N GLY A 143 -2.73 -3.63 -10.57
CA GLY A 143 -1.34 -3.30 -10.23
C GLY A 143 -1.00 -3.65 -8.79
N LEU A 144 -1.89 -3.35 -7.84
CA LEU A 144 -1.74 -3.75 -6.44
C LEU A 144 -1.69 -5.27 -6.28
N ARG A 145 -2.58 -6.01 -6.98
CA ARG A 145 -2.55 -7.48 -6.95
C ARG A 145 -1.26 -8.06 -7.50
N ALA A 146 -0.64 -7.43 -8.51
CA ALA A 146 0.66 -7.82 -9.03
C ALA A 146 1.81 -7.65 -8.02
N LEU A 147 1.69 -6.72 -7.07
CA LEU A 147 2.64 -6.55 -5.96
C LEU A 147 2.44 -7.58 -4.83
N GLY A 148 1.29 -8.26 -4.79
CA GLY A 148 0.92 -9.18 -3.72
C GLY A 148 1.92 -10.30 -3.41
N PRO A 149 2.55 -10.97 -4.40
CA PRO A 149 3.57 -11.98 -4.14
C PRO A 149 4.82 -11.39 -3.47
N THR A 150 5.32 -10.26 -3.98
CA THR A 150 6.53 -9.60 -3.49
C THR A 150 6.36 -9.04 -2.08
N LEU A 151 5.16 -8.52 -1.77
CA LEU A 151 4.84 -7.99 -0.44
C LEU A 151 4.54 -9.07 0.60
N ARG A 152 4.15 -10.28 0.18
CA ARG A 152 3.89 -11.40 1.10
C ARG A 152 5.15 -12.16 1.51
N GLY A 153 6.23 -12.04 0.74
CA GLY A 153 7.53 -12.60 1.09
C GLY A 153 8.42 -11.65 1.89
N ALA A 154 7.83 -10.67 2.60
CA ALA A 154 8.51 -9.64 3.38
C ALA A 154 8.12 -9.71 4.86
#